data_AF-A0A259LFU0-F1
#
_entry.id   AF-A0A259LFU0-F1
#
_cell.length_a   1.000
_cell.length_b   1.000
_cell.length_c   1.000
_cell.angle_alpha   90.00
_cell.angle_beta   90.00
_cell.angle_gamma   90.00
#
_symmetry.space_group_name_H-M   'P 1'
#
loop_
_entity.id
_entity.type
_entity.pdbx_description
1 polymer ?
#
loop_
_entity_poly.entity_id
_entity_poly.type
_entity_poly.pdbx_seq_one_letter_code
_entity_poly.pdbx_strand_id
1 'polypeptide(L)'
;MKVLMKNPKTGELKRIKVGWSWVLFFFSTFFGIPLFLRRLYVWGILINVINFSTSISQSLADLEPKDVALVALTACILDLTLMIFFGVKGNELTAKNYLEHGWVFADPDSQETWYAKTRWSLAIDRPPYRTEPHRIEPDRTEPTMRSEG
;
A
#
# COMPACT_ATOMS: atom_id res chain seq x y z
N MET A 1 9.43 7.82 -0.18
CA MET A 1 8.27 8.57 -0.70
C MET A 1 7.02 8.28 0.13
N LYS A 2 6.16 9.29 0.36
CA LYS A 2 4.91 9.16 1.12
C LYS A 2 3.81 9.92 0.38
N VAL A 3 2.59 9.41 0.43
CA VAL A 3 1.39 10.08 -0.09
C VAL A 3 0.47 10.47 1.06
N LEU A 4 -0.24 11.59 0.93
CA LEU A 4 -1.28 12.00 1.87
C LEU A 4 -2.65 11.54 1.38
N MET A 5 -3.41 10.96 2.30
CA MET A 5 -4.84 10.71 2.16
C MET A 5 -5.62 11.61 3.09
N LYS A 6 -6.77 12.09 2.62
CA LYS A 6 -7.69 12.95 3.35
C LYS A 6 -9.04 12.24 3.50
N ASN A 7 -9.58 12.26 4.71
CA ASN A 7 -10.97 11.91 4.94
C ASN A 7 -11.84 13.15 4.65
N PRO A 8 -12.70 13.14 3.62
CA PRO A 8 -13.53 14.29 3.28
C PRO A 8 -14.58 14.61 4.35
N LYS A 9 -15.00 13.62 5.16
CA LYS A 9 -16.02 13.79 6.20
C LYS A 9 -15.47 14.45 7.47
N THR A 10 -14.22 14.16 7.84
CA THR A 10 -13.63 14.64 9.10
C THR A 10 -12.49 15.63 8.90
N GLY A 11 -11.95 15.75 7.69
CA GLY A 11 -10.73 16.52 7.41
C GLY A 11 -9.43 15.84 7.86
N GLU A 12 -9.50 14.62 8.42
CA GLU A 12 -8.33 13.90 8.91
C GLU A 12 -7.34 13.61 7.78
N LEU A 13 -6.05 13.86 8.04
CA LEU A 13 -4.95 13.62 7.10
C LEU A 13 -4.08 12.47 7.58
N LYS A 14 -3.82 11.50 6.69
CA LYS A 14 -2.93 10.38 6.98
C LYS A 14 -1.86 10.23 5.91
N ARG A 15 -0.61 10.07 6.36
CA ARG A 15 0.53 9.80 5.49
C ARG A 15 0.76 8.30 5.36
N ILE A 16 0.85 7.82 4.13
CA ILE A 16 1.12 6.42 3.82
C ILE A 16 2.43 6.34 3.04
N LYS A 17 3.36 5.52 3.53
CA LYS A 17 4.62 5.26 2.83
C LYS A 17 4.34 4.35 1.64
N VAL A 18 4.90 4.69 0.48
CA VAL A 18 4.87 3.80 -0.69
C VAL A 18 6.07 2.84 -0.61
N GLY A 19 5.80 1.54 -0.72
CA GLY A 19 6.83 0.48 -0.61
C GLY A 19 6.85 -0.22 0.75
N TRP A 20 8.04 -0.68 1.17
CA TRP A 20 8.21 -1.55 2.34
C TRP A 20 7.82 -0.91 3.68
N SER A 21 7.09 -1.67 4.50
CA SER A 21 6.65 -1.32 5.86
C SER A 21 7.40 -2.12 6.92
N TRP A 22 8.42 -1.50 7.53
CA TRP A 22 9.17 -2.10 8.64
C TRP A 22 8.29 -2.45 9.84
N VAL A 23 7.34 -1.57 10.18
CA VAL A 23 6.43 -1.80 11.30
C VAL A 23 5.56 -3.03 11.06
N LEU A 24 5.04 -3.21 9.85
CA LEU A 24 4.20 -4.37 9.56
C LEU A 24 5.03 -5.64 9.38
N PHE A 25 6.26 -5.53 8.89
CA PHE A 25 7.17 -6.67 8.83
C PHE A 25 7.44 -7.23 10.23
N PHE A 26 7.89 -6.41 11.19
CA PHE A 26 8.28 -6.91 12.51
C PHE A 26 7.11 -7.20 13.46
N PHE A 27 5.98 -6.49 13.32
CA PHE A 27 4.93 -6.50 14.33
C PHE A 27 3.55 -6.99 13.83
N SER A 28 3.41 -7.41 12.56
CA SER A 28 2.10 -7.89 12.07
C SER A 28 1.62 -9.16 12.77
N THR A 29 2.54 -10.05 13.15
CA THR A 29 2.25 -11.31 13.85
C THR A 29 2.08 -11.13 15.36
N PHE A 30 2.46 -9.97 15.91
CA PHE A 30 2.31 -9.66 17.33
C PHE A 30 0.87 -9.21 17.66
N PHE A 31 -0.02 -10.20 17.80
CA PHE A 31 -1.46 -10.03 18.03
C PHE A 31 -2.19 -9.18 16.97
N GLY A 32 -1.60 -8.97 15.79
CA GLY A 32 -2.19 -8.13 14.75
C GLY A 32 -2.36 -6.66 15.14
N ILE A 33 -1.75 -6.17 16.23
CA ILE A 33 -1.96 -4.80 16.75
C ILE A 33 -1.72 -3.74 15.67
N PRO A 34 -0.59 -3.76 14.93
CA PRO A 34 -0.35 -2.77 13.88
C PRO A 34 -1.36 -2.84 12.72
N LEU A 35 -1.97 -4.00 12.49
CA LEU A 35 -2.99 -4.18 11.46
C LEU A 35 -4.29 -3.50 11.89
N PHE A 36 -4.70 -3.67 13.16
CA PHE A 36 -5.88 -2.98 13.72
C PHE A 36 -5.74 -1.47 13.71
N LEU A 37 -4.56 -0.94 14.06
CA LEU A 37 -4.29 0.50 14.02
C LEU A 37 -4.39 1.08 12.59
N ARG A 38 -4.18 0.25 11.57
CA ARG A 38 -4.31 0.60 10.16
C ARG A 38 -5.65 0.21 9.56
N ARG A 39 -6.62 -0.16 10.39
CA ARG A 39 -7.97 -0.59 10.00
C ARG A 39 -8.00 -1.85 9.13
N LEU A 40 -6.96 -2.67 9.19
CA LEU A 40 -6.89 -3.97 8.52
C LEU A 40 -7.47 -5.07 9.44
N TYR A 41 -8.71 -4.88 9.89
CA TYR A 41 -9.34 -5.70 10.93
C TYR A 41 -9.42 -7.18 10.56
N VAL A 42 -9.80 -7.49 9.32
CA VAL A 42 -9.90 -8.87 8.82
C VAL A 42 -8.57 -9.60 8.93
N TRP A 43 -7.47 -8.95 8.51
CA TRP A 43 -6.13 -9.52 8.61
C TRP A 43 -5.67 -9.68 10.07
N GLY A 44 -5.97 -8.70 10.93
CA GLY A 44 -5.67 -8.79 12.35
C GLY A 44 -6.41 -9.95 13.03
N ILE A 45 -7.70 -10.15 12.73
CA ILE A 45 -8.49 -11.27 13.24
C ILE A 45 -7.92 -12.59 12.73
N LEU A 46 -7.63 -12.71 11.43
CA LEU A 46 -7.10 -13.92 10.83
C LEU A 46 -5.80 -14.39 11.51
N ILE A 47 -4.85 -13.47 11.75
CA ILE A 47 -3.59 -13.78 12.44
C ILE A 47 -3.85 -14.24 13.87
N ASN A 48 -4.74 -13.56 14.59
CA ASN A 48 -5.07 -13.98 15.95
C ASN A 48 -5.71 -15.36 15.98
N VAL A 49 -6.64 -15.67 15.06
CA VAL A 49 -7.25 -17.00 14.96
C VAL A 49 -6.18 -18.06 14.71
N ILE A 50 -5.23 -17.82 13.81
CA ILE A 50 -4.12 -18.75 13.55
C ILE A 50 -3.31 -18.97 14.83
N ASN A 51 -2.87 -17.90 15.50
CA ASN A 51 -2.04 -17.96 16.71
C ASN A 51 -2.75 -18.64 17.89
N PHE A 52 -4.03 -18.34 18.09
CA PHE A 52 -4.82 -18.99 19.14
C PHE A 52 -5.06 -20.46 18.81
N SER A 53 -5.38 -20.79 17.55
CA SER A 53 -5.64 -22.17 17.14
C SER A 53 -4.39 -23.05 17.30
N THR A 54 -3.22 -22.55 16.92
CA THR A 54 -1.95 -23.29 17.10
C THR A 54 -1.61 -23.45 18.57
N SER A 55 -1.79 -22.40 19.37
CA SER A 55 -1.52 -22.44 20.82
C SER A 55 -2.46 -23.40 21.57
N ILE A 56 -3.76 -23.38 21.26
CA ILE A 56 -4.76 -24.30 21.84
C ILE A 56 -4.47 -25.73 21.40
N SER A 57 -4.19 -25.96 20.11
CA SER A 57 -3.92 -27.30 19.59
C SER A 57 -2.68 -27.92 20.26
N GLN A 58 -1.61 -27.15 20.45
CA GLN A 58 -0.42 -27.63 21.18
C GLN A 58 -0.68 -27.88 22.67
N SER A 59 -1.56 -27.10 23.30
CA SER A 59 -1.85 -27.25 24.73
C SER A 59 -2.77 -28.44 25.04
N LEU A 60 -3.64 -28.82 24.09
CA LEU A 60 -4.62 -29.90 24.27
C LEU A 60 -4.15 -31.24 23.72
N ALA A 61 -3.18 -31.24 22.80
CA ALA A 61 -2.67 -32.45 22.19
C ALA A 61 -1.51 -33.02 23.03
N ASP A 62 -1.58 -34.31 23.34
CA ASP A 62 -0.48 -35.07 23.94
C ASP A 62 0.55 -35.41 22.85
N LEU A 63 1.29 -34.38 22.41
CA LEU A 63 2.23 -34.47 21.30
C LEU A 63 3.60 -34.94 21.79
N GLU A 64 4.23 -35.82 21.02
CA GLU A 64 5.64 -36.13 21.23
C GLU A 64 6.51 -34.89 20.94
N PRO A 65 7.70 -34.75 21.57
CA PRO A 65 8.58 -33.59 21.38
C PRO A 65 8.94 -33.30 19.91
N LYS A 66 9.05 -34.35 19.09
CA LYS A 66 9.35 -34.23 17.65
C LYS A 66 8.22 -33.54 16.88
N ASP A 67 6.97 -33.80 17.26
CA ASP A 67 5.78 -33.25 16.61
C ASP A 67 5.58 -31.80 17.04
N VAL A 68 5.85 -31.48 18.31
CA VAL A 68 5.88 -30.09 18.80
C VAL A 68 6.91 -29.27 18.02
N ALA A 69 8.11 -29.81 17.80
CA ALA A 69 9.16 -29.13 17.03
C ALA A 69 8.74 -28.90 15.57
N LEU A 70 8.12 -29.90 14.93
CA LEU A 70 7.63 -29.78 13.55
C LEU A 70 6.52 -28.72 13.41
N VAL A 71 5.56 -28.70 14.35
CA VAL A 71 4.49 -27.69 14.38
C VAL A 71 5.08 -26.30 14.59
N ALA A 72 6.03 -26.14 15.52
CA ALA A 72 6.70 -24.86 15.78
C ALA A 72 7.47 -24.36 14.56
N LEU A 73 8.22 -25.22 13.87
CA LEU A 73 8.94 -24.86 12.65
C LEU A 73 7.97 -24.43 11.54
N THR A 74 6.85 -25.15 11.38
CA THR A 74 5.82 -24.83 10.40
C THR A 74 5.18 -23.47 10.69
N ALA A 75 4.87 -23.18 11.96
CA ALA A 75 4.35 -21.89 12.40
C ALA A 75 5.35 -20.76 12.12
N CYS A 76 6.64 -20.95 12.42
CA CYS A 76 7.69 -19.96 12.12
C CYS A 76 7.80 -19.63 10.62
N ILE A 77 7.69 -20.63 9.74
CA ILE A 77 7.71 -20.42 8.28
C ILE A 77 6.48 -19.64 7.82
N LEU A 78 5.30 -19.99 8.36
CA LEU A 78 4.05 -19.29 8.06
C LEU A 78 4.13 -17.83 8.51
N ASP A 79 4.59 -17.58 9.74
CA ASP A 79 4.77 -16.24 10.30
C ASP A 79 5.75 -15.43 9.48
N LEU A 80 6.92 -15.98 9.12
CA LEU A 80 7.89 -15.28 8.28
C LEU A 80 7.30 -14.92 6.91
N THR A 81 6.52 -15.82 6.31
CA THR A 81 5.84 -15.59 5.04
C THR A 81 4.83 -14.44 5.17
N LEU A 82 4.04 -14.43 6.24
CA LEU A 82 3.07 -13.36 6.52
C LEU A 82 3.78 -12.03 6.82
N MET A 83 4.85 -12.04 7.61
CA MET A 83 5.66 -10.85 7.92
C MET A 83 6.20 -10.22 6.63
N ILE A 84 6.78 -11.01 5.73
CA ILE A 84 7.27 -10.53 4.43
C ILE A 84 6.09 -9.98 3.61
N PHE A 85 4.98 -10.72 3.53
CA PHE A 85 3.78 -10.29 2.82
C PHE A 85 3.29 -8.92 3.31
N PHE A 86 3.11 -8.72 4.62
CA PHE A 86 2.67 -7.45 5.18
C PHE A 86 3.74 -6.35 5.09
N GLY A 87 5.02 -6.72 5.11
CA GLY A 87 6.13 -5.82 4.81
C GLY A 87 6.00 -5.21 3.41
N VAL A 88 5.72 -6.04 2.39
CA VAL A 88 5.57 -5.59 0.99
C VAL A 88 4.22 -4.93 0.74
N LYS A 89 3.12 -5.59 1.13
CA LYS A 89 1.75 -5.26 0.73
C LYS A 89 0.96 -4.48 1.76
N GLY A 90 1.39 -4.42 3.02
CA GLY A 90 0.58 -3.84 4.08
C GLY A 90 0.27 -2.34 3.90
N ASN A 91 1.19 -1.56 3.32
CA ASN A 91 0.92 -0.15 2.99
C ASN A 91 -0.10 -0.01 1.85
N GLU A 92 -0.03 -0.88 0.84
CA GLU A 92 -0.99 -0.94 -0.27
C GLU A 92 -2.39 -1.29 0.25
N LEU A 93 -2.49 -2.34 1.08
CA LEU A 93 -3.75 -2.75 1.71
C LEU A 93 -4.35 -1.61 2.55
N THR A 94 -3.50 -0.89 3.30
CA THR A 94 -3.93 0.27 4.09
C THR A 94 -4.53 1.37 3.20
N ALA A 95 -3.87 1.69 2.08
CA ALA A 95 -4.33 2.72 1.16
C ALA A 95 -5.65 2.32 0.48
N LYS A 96 -5.75 1.07 -0.01
CA LYS A 96 -6.98 0.53 -0.61
C LYS A 96 -8.15 0.55 0.36
N ASN A 97 -7.93 0.10 1.59
CA ASN A 97 -8.94 0.13 2.65
C ASN A 97 -9.42 1.57 2.94
N TYR A 98 -8.53 2.57 2.93
CA TYR A 98 -8.98 3.96 3.07
C TYR A 98 -9.84 4.43 1.89
N LEU A 99 -9.44 4.11 0.64
CA LEU A 99 -10.23 4.44 -0.56
C LEU A 99 -11.62 3.80 -0.51
N GLU A 100 -11.72 2.54 -0.12
CA GLU A 100 -12.99 1.82 0.07
C GLU A 100 -13.89 2.51 1.10
N HIS A 101 -13.31 3.16 2.11
CA HIS A 101 -14.03 3.93 3.13
C HIS A 101 -14.22 5.42 2.77
N GLY A 102 -14.06 5.78 1.50
CA GLY A 102 -14.34 7.11 0.97
C GLY A 102 -13.26 8.16 1.26
N TRP A 103 -12.04 7.73 1.65
CA TRP A 103 -10.90 8.65 1.68
C TRP A 103 -10.44 8.96 0.26
N VAL A 104 -9.80 10.11 0.09
CA VAL A 104 -9.25 10.55 -1.20
C VAL A 104 -7.77 10.89 -1.05
N PHE A 105 -7.02 10.89 -2.15
CA PHE A 105 -5.68 11.48 -2.16
C PHE A 105 -5.80 12.99 -1.93
N ALA A 106 -4.97 13.54 -1.04
CA ALA A 106 -5.01 14.98 -0.75
C ALA A 106 -4.51 15.83 -1.92
N ASP A 107 -3.59 15.26 -2.72
CA ASP A 107 -3.06 15.85 -3.95
C ASP A 107 -3.09 14.78 -5.06
N PRO A 108 -4.21 14.67 -5.81
CA PRO A 108 -4.41 13.64 -6.83
C PRO A 108 -3.44 13.73 -8.01
N ASP A 109 -2.96 14.94 -8.32
CA ASP A 109 -2.16 15.28 -9.50
C ASP A 109 -0.66 15.38 -9.19
N SER A 110 -0.26 15.13 -7.94
CA SER A 110 1.16 15.00 -7.58
C SER A 110 1.82 13.78 -8.24
N GLN A 111 3.12 13.91 -8.52
CA GLN A 111 3.93 12.79 -9.02
C GLN A 111 3.97 11.63 -8.02
N GLU A 112 3.94 11.92 -6.72
CA GLU A 112 3.92 10.93 -5.65
C GLU A 112 2.64 10.10 -5.66
N THR A 113 1.48 10.76 -5.83
CA THR A 113 0.19 10.06 -5.95
C THR A 113 0.14 9.23 -7.22
N TRP A 114 0.64 9.75 -8.35
CA TRP A 114 0.74 8.99 -9.59
C TRP A 114 1.60 7.73 -9.42
N TYR A 115 2.80 7.87 -8.86
CA TYR A 115 3.67 6.72 -8.60
C TYR A 115 3.02 5.72 -7.65
N ALA A 116 2.34 6.20 -6.60
CA ALA A 116 1.64 5.34 -5.65
C ALA A 116 0.51 4.54 -6.34
N LYS A 117 -0.32 5.21 -7.15
CA LYS A 117 -1.39 4.58 -7.94
C LYS A 117 -0.83 3.48 -8.85
N THR A 118 0.25 3.77 -9.58
CA THR A 118 0.93 2.78 -10.43
C THR A 118 1.49 1.61 -9.62
N ARG A 119 2.20 1.89 -8.51
CA ARG A 119 2.84 0.86 -7.67
C ARG A 119 1.83 -0.06 -6.97
N TRP A 120 0.63 0.44 -6.70
CA TRP A 120 -0.46 -0.25 -6.00
C TRP A 120 -1.54 -0.78 -6.94
N SER A 121 -1.36 -0.61 -8.26
CA SER A 121 -2.31 -1.02 -9.29
C SER A 121 -3.71 -0.44 -9.05
N LEU A 122 -3.78 0.86 -8.72
CA LEU A 122 -5.02 1.61 -8.61
C LEU A 122 -5.42 2.21 -9.97
N ALA A 123 -6.69 2.58 -10.13
CA ALA A 123 -7.14 3.30 -11.32
C ALA A 123 -6.35 4.61 -11.50
N ILE A 124 -5.88 4.84 -12.72
CA ILE A 124 -5.08 6.01 -13.08
C ILE A 124 -5.91 6.90 -14.01
N ASP A 125 -6.44 7.98 -13.46
CA ASP A 125 -6.85 9.13 -14.26
C ASP A 125 -5.56 9.86 -14.67
N ARG A 126 -5.41 10.15 -15.97
CA ARG A 126 -4.25 10.70 -16.72
C ARG A 126 -2.95 11.08 -15.95
N PRO A 127 -1.76 10.78 -16.49
CA PRO A 127 -0.50 11.18 -15.85
C PRO A 127 -0.42 12.70 -15.66
N PRO A 128 0.19 13.17 -14.55
CA PRO A 128 0.14 14.58 -14.15
C PRO A 128 0.93 15.53 -15.06
N TYR A 129 1.75 14.98 -15.96
CA TYR A 129 2.45 15.73 -16.98
C TYR A 129 2.27 15.04 -18.33
N ARG A 130 1.19 15.37 -19.04
CA ARG A 130 1.31 15.59 -20.48
C ARG A 130 1.46 17.10 -20.63
N THR A 131 2.69 17.60 -20.57
CA THR A 131 2.99 18.77 -21.39
C THR A 131 2.59 18.34 -22.80
N GLU A 132 1.56 18.97 -23.37
CA GLU A 132 1.45 18.93 -24.82
C GLU A 132 2.84 19.31 -25.34
N PRO A 133 3.44 18.55 -26.28
CA PRO A 133 4.65 19.03 -26.93
C PRO A 133 4.28 20.43 -27.39
N HIS A 134 5.01 21.44 -26.91
CA HIS A 134 4.81 22.83 -27.33
C HIS A 134 4.52 22.78 -28.82
N ARG A 135 3.26 23.02 -29.18
CA ARG A 135 2.91 23.27 -30.56
C ARG A 135 3.65 24.57 -30.80
N ILE A 136 4.88 24.48 -31.30
CA ILE A 136 5.57 25.61 -31.87
C ILE A 136 4.66 25.98 -33.03
N GLU A 137 3.75 26.89 -32.75
CA GLU A 137 2.94 27.52 -33.78
C GLU A 137 3.98 28.16 -34.70
N PRO A 138 4.10 27.72 -35.96
CA PRO A 138 5.11 28.28 -36.85
C PRO A 138 4.83 29.78 -36.92
N ASP A 139 5.83 30.55 -36.48
CA ASP A 139 5.80 32.01 -36.45
C ASP A 139 5.42 32.51 -37.84
N ARG A 140 4.17 32.96 -37.99
CA ARG A 140 3.65 33.55 -39.23
C ARG A 140 4.17 34.97 -39.37
N THR A 141 5.47 35.12 -39.52
CA THR A 141 6.08 36.38 -40.01
C THR A 141 7.19 36.06 -41.00
N GLU A 142 6.83 35.54 -42.17
CA GLU A 142 7.64 35.75 -43.37
C GLU A 142 7.15 37.02 -44.07
N PRO A 143 7.92 38.12 -44.09
CA PRO A 143 7.64 39.24 -44.96
C PRO A 143 8.00 38.84 -46.39
N THR A 144 7.00 38.72 -47.25
CA THR A 144 7.18 38.62 -48.71
C THR A 144 7.98 39.83 -49.19
N MET A 145 9.26 39.64 -49.51
CA MET A 145 10.04 40.62 -50.26
C MET A 145 9.46 40.72 -51.67
N ARG A 146 8.75 41.83 -51.91
CA ARG A 146 8.37 42.27 -53.26
C ARG A 146 9.63 42.86 -53.89
N SER A 147 10.22 42.14 -54.84
CA SER A 147 11.23 42.71 -55.72
C SER A 147 10.55 43.67 -56.68
N GLU A 148 10.84 44.95 -56.57
CA GLU A 148 10.56 45.92 -57.62
C GLU A 148 11.60 45.76 -58.74
N GLY A 149 11.09 45.64 -59.96
CA GLY A 149 11.81 45.67 -61.23
C GLY A 149 10.84 46.12 -62.30
#